data_AF-D4ASM3-F1
#
_entry.id   AF-D4ASM3-F1
#
_cell.length_a   1.000
_cell.length_b   1.000
_cell.length_c   1.000
_cell.angle_alpha   90.00
_cell.angle_beta   90.00
_cell.angle_gamma   90.00
#
_symmetry.space_group_name_H-M   'P 1'
#
loop_
_entity.id
_entity.type
_entity.pdbx_description
1 polymer ?
#
loop_
_entity_poly.entity_id
_entity_poly.type
_entity_poly.pdbx_seq_one_letter_code
_entity_poly.pdbx_strand_id
1 'polypeptide(L)'
;MNAALRRGTLRAALGAARRPADTAGPRRSAHSAAASFRWTDPLDAESLYTADELAIQDTARRYCQEQLAPRVLEAYRNEAYDPEILREMGSLGLLGATIQGYGCAGVSTVASGLITKEVERVDSGFRSGMSVQSSLIMTGIHEFGSEELKQRLLPQLAQGKLLGCFGLTEPNHGSDPGSMETVARPHPTKKGFYSLSGTKTWITNSPISDAFLVWAKLDGKIRGFVVERDQCPEGTLRTPAIKNKTALRASITGMIQMDNCPVPETNMFPEVTGLVGPFTCLNSARLGIAFGTMGALEDCISRAREYALERKQFKGNPLAKYQLVQKKLADAATDAAYGTLAAVQVARLKDEGKAVPEMISMIKRQNCDRALAGSRTLQEIFGGNAASDEYHIGRHVANLFVTQTYEGQSDIHIHPYPYPYPYTYTYIYIYIDSTLPHPLLHPHPRPPSSTNRLLPSSTPSLFSSTIFFYHLLLFSSLLYPYPYSILLLPQVYKGLSLLSASLPGCFSLSLSPRSSSAGCKKRENTLVSEPANTQPRHSHRREKKLTTAGTHTTTTTPGLARSSPSDTSPSDSRHGPQAHQQGTHRLGTVSLSLPPIRFLASPAPVESGV
;
A
#
# COMPACT_ATOMS: atom_id res chain seq x y z
N MET A 1 -26.99 57.11 -70.03
CA MET A 1 -25.82 57.70 -70.73
C MET A 1 -24.93 56.56 -71.19
N ASN A 2 -24.64 56.54 -72.51
CA ASN A 2 -23.72 55.64 -73.24
C ASN A 2 -22.27 55.76 -72.69
N ALA A 3 -21.24 54.95 -72.97
CA ALA A 3 -20.93 53.92 -73.96
C ALA A 3 -19.68 53.13 -73.43
N ALA A 4 -19.54 51.80 -73.68
CA ALA A 4 -18.61 51.18 -74.66
C ALA A 4 -17.10 51.42 -74.40
N LEU A 5 -16.20 50.43 -74.26
CA LEU A 5 -15.79 49.31 -75.16
C LEU A 5 -15.04 48.23 -74.33
N ARG A 6 -15.33 46.91 -74.42
CA ARG A 6 -14.76 45.89 -75.35
C ARG A 6 -13.24 46.01 -75.51
N ARG A 7 -12.37 45.00 -75.36
CA ARG A 7 -12.37 43.56 -75.73
C ARG A 7 -11.03 42.99 -75.26
N GLY A 8 -10.90 41.68 -75.02
CA GLY A 8 -9.58 41.03 -75.07
C GLY A 8 -9.40 39.78 -74.22
N THR A 9 -9.74 38.64 -74.81
CA THR A 9 -9.36 37.27 -74.43
C THR A 9 -7.90 37.09 -74.04
N LEU A 10 -7.61 36.29 -73.00
CA LEU A 10 -6.34 35.57 -72.88
C LEU A 10 -6.52 34.31 -72.01
N ARG A 11 -6.39 33.15 -72.65
CA ARG A 11 -6.22 31.84 -72.02
C ARG A 11 -4.91 31.24 -72.53
N ALA A 12 -4.10 30.76 -71.58
CA ALA A 12 -2.93 29.87 -71.73
C ALA A 12 -1.65 30.50 -72.35
N ALA A 13 -0.43 30.21 -71.92
CA ALA A 13 0.10 29.18 -71.04
C ALA A 13 1.52 29.58 -70.54
N LEU A 14 1.94 28.94 -69.44
CA LEU A 14 3.30 28.54 -69.06
C LEU A 14 4.33 29.62 -68.66
N GLY A 15 4.55 29.71 -67.35
CA GLY A 15 5.78 30.23 -66.74
C GLY A 15 6.01 29.52 -65.40
N ALA A 16 7.05 28.70 -65.32
CA ALA A 16 7.46 27.97 -64.13
C ALA A 16 7.89 28.94 -63.01
N ALA A 17 7.06 29.08 -61.97
CA ALA A 17 7.43 29.82 -60.76
C ALA A 17 8.09 28.88 -59.74
N ARG A 18 9.38 29.13 -59.49
CA ARG A 18 10.19 28.54 -58.42
C ARG A 18 9.45 28.61 -57.07
N ARG A 19 9.41 27.49 -56.35
CA ARG A 19 9.05 27.46 -54.92
C ARG A 19 9.99 28.38 -54.14
N PRO A 20 9.50 29.22 -53.21
CA PRO A 20 10.37 29.95 -52.32
C PRO A 20 11.12 28.95 -51.44
N ALA A 21 12.44 29.09 -51.38
CA ALA A 21 13.27 28.31 -50.48
C ALA A 21 12.89 28.65 -49.04
N ASP A 22 12.42 27.66 -48.30
CA ASP A 22 12.31 27.72 -46.85
C ASP A 22 13.70 28.05 -46.28
N THR A 23 13.88 29.29 -45.86
CA THR A 23 14.99 29.67 -44.98
C THR A 23 14.70 29.07 -43.61
N ALA A 24 15.03 27.79 -43.47
CA ALA A 24 15.15 27.14 -42.17
C ALA A 24 16.29 27.85 -41.42
N GLY A 25 15.95 28.87 -40.64
CA GLY A 25 16.84 29.42 -39.63
C GLY A 25 17.34 28.28 -38.73
N PRO A 26 18.55 28.38 -38.17
CA PRO A 26 19.10 27.32 -37.34
C PRO A 26 18.11 27.04 -36.22
N ARG A 27 17.52 25.84 -36.21
CA ARG A 27 16.77 25.33 -35.06
C ARG A 27 17.75 25.40 -33.89
N ARG A 28 17.62 26.44 -33.05
CA ARG A 28 18.23 26.43 -31.73
C ARG A 28 17.67 25.20 -31.06
N SER A 29 18.46 24.13 -31.05
CA SER A 29 18.31 23.06 -30.09
C SER A 29 18.10 23.75 -28.75
N ALA A 30 16.92 23.60 -28.17
CA ALA A 30 16.66 24.01 -26.80
C ALA A 30 17.44 23.05 -25.88
N HIS A 31 18.76 22.98 -26.02
CA HIS A 31 19.61 22.71 -24.89
C HIS A 31 19.63 24.00 -24.09
N SER A 32 18.58 24.19 -23.28
CA SER A 32 18.61 25.20 -22.23
C SER A 32 19.90 24.98 -21.45
N ALA A 33 20.67 26.03 -21.25
CA ALA A 33 21.78 25.97 -20.32
C ALA A 33 21.27 25.45 -18.96
N ALA A 34 21.81 24.31 -18.54
CA ALA A 34 21.83 23.76 -17.17
C ALA A 34 20.51 23.27 -16.52
N ALA A 35 19.60 22.62 -17.24
CA ALA A 35 18.62 21.76 -16.56
C ALA A 35 19.31 20.48 -16.06
N SER A 36 19.38 20.26 -14.75
CA SER A 36 19.96 19.04 -14.14
C SER A 36 18.88 18.09 -13.63
N PHE A 37 18.90 16.82 -14.05
CA PHE A 37 17.99 15.80 -13.55
C PHE A 37 18.25 15.48 -12.07
N ARG A 38 17.23 15.65 -11.22
CA ARG A 38 17.25 15.31 -9.79
C ARG A 38 16.58 13.96 -9.58
N TRP A 39 17.35 12.91 -9.28
CA TRP A 39 16.79 11.56 -9.12
C TRP A 39 15.82 11.44 -7.92
N THR A 40 15.94 12.32 -6.91
CA THR A 40 15.03 12.39 -5.77
C THR A 40 13.70 13.10 -6.08
N ASP A 41 13.66 13.86 -7.17
CA ASP A 41 12.45 14.52 -7.68
C ASP A 41 12.47 14.53 -9.22
N PRO A 42 12.25 13.36 -9.88
CA PRO A 42 12.48 13.20 -11.31
C PRO A 42 11.63 14.08 -12.22
N LEU A 43 10.47 14.53 -11.73
CA LEU A 43 9.49 15.32 -12.47
C LEU A 43 9.30 16.72 -11.89
N ASP A 44 10.21 17.17 -11.02
CA ASP A 44 10.18 18.48 -10.38
C ASP A 44 8.84 18.77 -9.68
N ALA A 45 8.30 17.79 -8.95
CA ALA A 45 7.04 17.89 -8.22
C ALA A 45 7.06 19.04 -7.20
N GLU A 46 8.23 19.35 -6.63
CA GLU A 46 8.38 20.48 -5.71
C GLU A 46 8.01 21.83 -6.35
N SER A 47 8.17 21.99 -7.68
CA SER A 47 7.76 23.21 -8.39
C SER A 47 6.25 23.46 -8.38
N LEU A 48 5.45 22.45 -8.04
CA LEU A 48 3.98 22.51 -7.96
C LEU A 48 3.48 22.84 -6.54
N TYR A 49 4.38 22.91 -5.56
CA TYR A 49 4.05 23.14 -4.16
C TYR A 49 4.15 24.62 -3.82
N THR A 50 3.27 25.07 -2.93
CA THR A 50 3.37 26.42 -2.37
C THR A 50 4.54 26.49 -1.36
N ALA A 51 4.98 27.70 -1.03
CA ALA A 51 6.00 27.89 -0.02
C ALA A 51 5.59 27.32 1.35
N ASP A 52 4.32 27.44 1.71
CA ASP A 52 3.77 26.90 2.96
C ASP A 52 3.77 25.37 2.96
N GLU A 53 3.40 24.74 1.84
CA GLU A 53 3.43 23.28 1.68
C GLU A 53 4.84 22.71 1.83
N LEU A 54 5.83 23.38 1.22
CA LEU A 54 7.24 23.02 1.36
C LEU A 54 7.72 23.17 2.80
N ALA A 55 7.36 24.27 3.47
CA ALA A 55 7.74 24.52 4.87
C ALA A 55 7.11 23.49 5.84
N ILE A 56 5.86 23.10 5.60
CA ILE A 56 5.16 22.05 6.35
C ILE A 56 5.82 20.69 6.10
N GLN A 57 6.12 20.36 4.84
CA GLN A 57 6.82 19.13 4.50
C GLN A 57 8.19 19.06 5.17
N ASP A 58 8.96 20.15 5.17
CA ASP A 58 10.28 20.20 5.82
C ASP A 58 10.17 20.00 7.34
N THR A 59 9.17 20.62 7.97
CA THR A 59 8.89 20.43 9.40
C THR A 59 8.55 18.98 9.73
N ALA A 60 7.66 18.36 8.94
CA ALA A 60 7.31 16.95 9.08
C ALA A 60 8.54 16.05 8.85
N ARG A 61 9.34 16.32 7.82
CA ARG A 61 10.55 15.57 7.49
C ARG A 61 11.56 15.62 8.63
N ARG A 62 11.88 16.81 9.17
CA ARG A 62 12.81 16.97 10.28
C ARG A 62 12.37 16.16 11.49
N TYR A 63 11.11 16.30 11.90
CA TYR A 63 10.54 15.48 12.98
C TYR A 63 10.67 13.97 12.70
N CYS A 64 10.33 13.53 11.49
CA CYS A 64 10.39 12.12 11.13
C CYS A 64 11.82 11.57 11.17
N GLN A 65 12.81 12.30 10.67
CA GLN A 65 14.21 11.85 10.65
C GLN A 65 14.87 11.93 12.03
N GLU A 66 14.58 12.97 12.82
CA GLU A 66 15.22 13.18 14.12
C GLU A 66 14.56 12.40 15.25
N GLN A 67 13.23 12.22 15.20
CA GLN A 67 12.46 11.63 16.30
C GLN A 67 11.95 10.23 15.98
N LEU A 68 11.40 9.99 14.79
CA LEU A 68 10.75 8.70 14.48
C LEU A 68 11.75 7.64 13.98
N ALA A 69 12.62 8.01 13.04
CA ALA A 69 13.56 7.08 12.42
C ALA A 69 14.46 6.34 13.42
N PRO A 70 14.99 6.98 14.49
CA PRO A 70 15.78 6.27 15.50
C PRO A 70 14.97 5.25 16.32
N ARG A 71 13.65 5.42 16.45
CA ARG A 71 12.77 4.58 17.29
C ARG A 71 12.23 3.36 16.54
N VAL A 72 12.16 3.41 15.21
CA VAL A 72 11.38 2.47 14.39
C VAL A 72 11.84 1.02 14.50
N LEU A 73 13.15 0.77 14.59
CA LEU A 73 13.70 -0.59 14.57
C LEU A 73 13.25 -1.38 15.80
N GLU A 74 13.46 -0.81 16.99
CA GLU A 74 13.06 -1.44 18.25
C GLU A 74 11.54 -1.45 18.44
N ALA A 75 10.84 -0.41 17.99
CA ALA A 75 9.37 -0.41 17.97
C ALA A 75 8.82 -1.57 17.13
N TYR A 76 9.40 -1.82 15.95
CA TYR A 76 8.98 -2.89 15.04
C TYR A 76 9.35 -4.29 15.58
N ARG A 77 10.54 -4.46 16.16
CA ARG A 77 10.97 -5.74 16.77
C ARG A 77 10.06 -6.16 17.91
N ASN A 78 9.76 -5.22 18.80
CA ASN A 78 9.11 -5.52 20.07
C ASN A 78 7.58 -5.34 20.04
N GLU A 79 7.00 -4.98 18.89
CA GLU A 79 5.57 -4.61 18.78
C GLU A 79 5.18 -3.51 19.78
N ALA A 80 6.10 -2.57 20.03
CA ALA A 80 6.01 -1.54 21.05
C ALA A 80 5.76 -0.18 20.38
N TYR A 81 4.49 0.19 20.25
CA TYR A 81 4.10 1.53 19.81
C TYR A 81 4.13 2.50 20.99
N ASP A 82 4.80 3.63 20.82
CA ASP A 82 4.87 4.71 21.81
C ASP A 82 3.73 5.73 21.56
N PRO A 83 2.74 5.85 22.48
CA PRO A 83 1.67 6.83 22.35
C PRO A 83 2.14 8.29 22.35
N GLU A 84 3.34 8.57 22.88
CA GLU A 84 3.93 9.92 22.88
C GLU A 84 4.10 10.47 21.46
N ILE A 85 4.28 9.61 20.47
CA ILE A 85 4.41 10.00 19.06
C ILE A 85 3.22 10.86 18.59
N LEU A 86 1.99 10.54 19.01
CA LEU A 86 0.82 11.35 18.64
C LEU A 86 0.79 12.70 19.37
N ARG A 87 1.29 12.76 20.60
CA ARG A 87 1.42 14.01 21.35
C ARG A 87 2.48 14.93 20.75
N GLU A 88 3.63 14.37 20.39
CA GLU A 88 4.70 15.07 19.66
C GLU A 88 4.16 15.62 18.33
N MET A 89 3.48 14.79 17.52
CA MET A 89 2.83 15.23 16.27
C MET A 89 1.79 16.34 16.51
N GLY A 90 0.98 16.24 17.57
CA GLY A 90 0.00 17.24 17.93
C GLY A 90 0.62 18.59 18.31
N SER A 91 1.75 18.56 19.04
CA SER A 91 2.49 19.78 19.42
C SER A 91 3.04 20.55 18.21
N LEU A 92 3.28 19.84 17.10
CA LEU A 92 3.75 20.40 15.83
C LEU A 92 2.60 20.79 14.88
N GLY A 93 1.34 20.53 15.26
CA GLY A 93 0.17 20.80 14.42
C GLY A 93 -0.02 19.81 13.26
N LEU A 94 0.55 18.61 13.36
CA LEU A 94 0.48 17.59 12.29
C LEU A 94 -0.80 16.74 12.36
N LEU A 95 -1.55 16.79 13.45
CA LEU A 95 -2.80 16.04 13.63
C LEU A 95 -4.01 16.87 13.21
N GLY A 96 -4.91 16.28 12.42
CA GLY A 96 -6.10 16.96 11.90
C GLY A 96 -5.75 18.20 11.08
N ALA A 97 -4.58 18.22 10.42
CA ALA A 97 -3.98 19.43 9.88
C ALA A 97 -4.89 20.21 8.91
N THR A 98 -5.80 19.54 8.20
CA THR A 98 -6.74 20.18 7.26
C THR A 98 -7.99 20.79 7.92
N ILE A 99 -8.26 20.47 9.18
CA ILE A 99 -9.44 20.98 9.90
C ILE A 99 -9.24 22.46 10.20
N GLN A 100 -10.29 23.26 9.96
CA GLN A 100 -10.31 24.68 10.27
C GLN A 100 -10.81 24.89 11.70
N GLY A 101 -10.10 25.71 12.48
CA GLY A 101 -10.44 25.97 13.88
C GLY A 101 -10.01 24.84 14.83
N TYR A 102 -10.56 24.85 16.05
CA TYR A 102 -10.29 23.83 17.10
C TYR A 102 -8.81 23.62 17.45
N GLY A 103 -7.94 24.59 17.17
CA GLY A 103 -6.49 24.46 17.36
C GLY A 103 -5.78 23.59 16.31
N CYS A 104 -6.45 23.24 15.21
CA CYS A 104 -5.85 22.59 14.05
C CYS A 104 -5.18 23.61 13.12
N ALA A 105 -4.26 23.14 12.27
CA ALA A 105 -3.44 24.03 11.43
C ALA A 105 -4.19 24.66 10.24
N GLY A 106 -5.30 24.09 9.80
CA GLY A 106 -6.10 24.59 8.68
C GLY A 106 -5.38 24.60 7.32
N VAL A 107 -4.48 23.64 7.08
CA VAL A 107 -3.63 23.59 5.87
C VAL A 107 -4.31 22.93 4.67
N SER A 108 -3.72 23.08 3.48
CA SER A 108 -4.22 22.44 2.25
C SER A 108 -4.22 20.91 2.33
N THR A 109 -5.03 20.26 1.51
CA THR A 109 -5.01 18.79 1.42
C THR A 109 -3.66 18.29 0.90
N VAL A 110 -2.98 19.05 0.03
CA VAL A 110 -1.62 18.70 -0.42
C VAL A 110 -0.63 18.75 0.72
N ALA A 111 -0.64 19.80 1.56
CA ALA A 111 0.23 19.87 2.74
C ALA A 111 0.02 18.66 3.65
N SER A 112 -1.25 18.29 3.91
CA SER A 112 -1.57 17.09 4.70
C SER A 112 -1.06 15.79 4.06
N GLY A 113 -1.12 15.67 2.73
CA GLY A 113 -0.55 14.53 2.01
C GLY A 113 0.98 14.49 2.09
N LEU A 114 1.65 15.64 2.05
CA LEU A 114 3.10 15.70 2.24
C LEU A 114 3.52 15.30 3.66
N ILE A 115 2.72 15.64 4.69
CA ILE A 115 2.95 15.14 6.06
C ILE A 115 2.88 13.61 6.07
N THR A 116 1.82 13.00 5.52
CA THR A 116 1.70 11.53 5.52
C THR A 116 2.80 10.86 4.71
N LYS A 117 3.26 11.48 3.61
CA LYS A 117 4.43 11.05 2.82
C LYS A 117 5.69 10.96 3.67
N GLU A 118 6.02 11.99 4.43
CA GLU A 118 7.23 11.99 5.27
C GLU A 118 7.13 11.04 6.46
N VAL A 119 5.95 10.88 7.07
CA VAL A 119 5.76 9.92 8.18
C VAL A 119 5.89 8.46 7.68
N GLU A 120 5.28 8.12 6.54
CA GLU A 120 5.35 6.76 6.00
C GLU A 120 6.70 6.43 5.33
N ARG A 121 7.47 7.45 4.92
CA ARG A 121 8.90 7.30 4.59
C ARG A 121 9.67 6.63 5.74
N VAL A 122 9.24 6.84 6.99
CA VAL A 122 9.80 6.13 8.16
C VAL A 122 9.10 4.78 8.37
N ASP A 123 7.79 4.77 8.60
CA ASP A 123 7.02 3.54 8.81
C ASP A 123 5.52 3.74 8.58
N SER A 124 4.90 2.78 7.89
CA SER A 124 3.44 2.76 7.70
C SER A 124 2.65 2.66 9.00
N GLY A 125 3.22 2.08 10.07
CA GLY A 125 2.58 1.99 11.38
C GLY A 125 2.42 3.36 12.04
N PHE A 126 3.46 4.20 12.00
CA PHE A 126 3.40 5.58 12.50
C PHE A 126 2.39 6.41 11.71
N ARG A 127 2.41 6.32 10.37
CA ARG A 127 1.42 6.99 9.52
C ARG A 127 0.01 6.44 9.77
N SER A 128 -0.16 5.16 10.13
CA SER A 128 -1.47 4.57 10.44
C SER A 128 -2.05 5.16 11.72
N GLY A 129 -1.25 5.29 12.78
CA GLY A 129 -1.68 5.96 14.01
C GLY A 129 -2.13 7.41 13.75
N MET A 130 -1.36 8.16 12.96
CA MET A 130 -1.66 9.53 12.55
C MET A 130 -2.93 9.64 11.70
N SER A 131 -3.11 8.77 10.69
CA SER A 131 -4.28 8.75 9.82
C SER A 131 -5.56 8.46 10.59
N VAL A 132 -5.51 7.54 11.55
CA VAL A 132 -6.66 7.22 12.41
C VAL A 132 -7.07 8.42 13.25
N GLN A 133 -6.10 9.10 13.85
CA GLN A 133 -6.33 10.32 14.63
C GLN A 133 -6.94 11.44 13.75
N SER A 134 -6.31 11.73 12.61
CA SER A 134 -6.64 12.91 11.79
C SER A 134 -7.83 12.69 10.86
N SER A 135 -7.74 11.66 10.01
CA SER A 135 -8.63 11.46 8.87
C SER A 135 -9.84 10.59 9.19
N LEU A 136 -9.81 9.85 10.31
CA LEU A 136 -10.91 9.00 10.73
C LEU A 136 -11.70 9.64 11.88
N ILE A 137 -11.18 9.66 13.10
CA ILE A 137 -11.95 10.16 14.26
C ILE A 137 -12.13 11.68 14.24
N MET A 138 -11.08 12.48 14.04
CA MET A 138 -11.20 13.94 14.03
C MET A 138 -12.05 14.41 12.84
N THR A 139 -11.81 13.87 11.63
CA THR A 139 -12.66 14.16 10.46
C THR A 139 -14.12 13.75 10.71
N GLY A 140 -14.38 12.56 11.26
CA GLY A 140 -15.75 12.13 11.56
C GLY A 140 -16.48 13.06 12.52
N ILE A 141 -15.81 13.49 13.60
CA ILE A 141 -16.36 14.47 14.55
C ILE A 141 -16.54 15.85 13.91
N HIS A 142 -15.56 16.31 13.12
CA HIS A 142 -15.62 17.61 12.45
C HIS A 142 -16.78 17.69 11.44
N GLU A 143 -16.95 16.66 10.61
CA GLU A 143 -17.98 16.64 9.57
C GLU A 143 -19.38 16.37 10.14
N PHE A 144 -19.50 15.46 11.11
CA PHE A 144 -20.80 14.90 11.49
C PHE A 144 -21.14 15.01 12.97
N GLY A 145 -20.21 15.41 13.83
CA GLY A 145 -20.48 15.63 15.25
C GLY A 145 -21.37 16.85 15.49
N SER A 146 -22.05 16.87 16.64
CA SER A 146 -22.68 18.10 17.13
C SER A 146 -21.62 19.14 17.49
N GLU A 147 -22.00 20.41 17.61
CA GLU A 147 -21.07 21.48 18.00
C GLU A 147 -20.45 21.21 19.38
N GLU A 148 -21.23 20.65 20.31
CA GLU A 148 -20.74 20.26 21.64
C GLU A 148 -19.65 19.19 21.55
N LEU A 149 -19.80 18.19 20.67
CA LEU A 149 -18.77 17.17 20.44
C LEU A 149 -17.51 17.76 19.84
N LYS A 150 -17.66 18.67 18.86
CA LYS A 150 -16.52 19.32 18.18
C LYS A 150 -15.70 20.14 19.17
N GLN A 151 -16.35 21.03 19.93
CA GLN A 151 -15.67 21.91 20.90
C GLN A 151 -14.99 21.12 22.02
N ARG A 152 -15.61 20.01 22.46
CA ARG A 152 -15.10 19.21 23.58
C ARG A 152 -13.92 18.32 23.19
N LEU A 153 -13.95 17.70 22.00
CA LEU A 153 -13.02 16.64 21.64
C LEU A 153 -11.93 17.09 20.66
N LEU A 154 -12.26 17.89 19.64
CA LEU A 154 -11.30 18.21 18.57
C LEU A 154 -10.03 18.92 19.10
N PRO A 155 -10.11 19.92 20.01
CA PRO A 155 -8.89 20.56 20.52
C PRO A 155 -7.95 19.61 21.26
N GLN A 156 -8.50 18.63 21.97
CA GLN A 156 -7.70 17.66 22.73
C GLN A 156 -7.12 16.57 21.83
N LEU A 157 -7.87 16.14 20.81
CA LEU A 157 -7.41 15.21 19.78
C LEU A 157 -6.30 15.84 18.91
N ALA A 158 -6.45 17.12 18.54
CA ALA A 158 -5.46 17.87 17.76
C ALA A 158 -4.12 18.01 18.50
N GLN A 159 -4.15 18.15 19.82
CA GLN A 159 -2.95 18.21 20.67
C GLN A 159 -2.37 16.84 21.03
N GLY A 160 -2.99 15.73 20.61
CA GLY A 160 -2.61 14.38 21.04
C GLY A 160 -2.74 14.14 22.55
N LYS A 161 -3.58 14.92 23.24
CA LYS A 161 -3.92 14.73 24.66
C LYS A 161 -4.94 13.62 24.84
N LEU A 162 -5.91 13.57 23.93
CA LEU A 162 -6.79 12.41 23.75
C LEU A 162 -6.35 11.65 22.52
N LEU A 163 -6.37 10.32 22.61
CA LEU A 163 -6.10 9.42 21.51
C LEU A 163 -7.40 8.80 21.02
N GLY A 164 -7.54 8.70 19.70
CA GLY A 164 -8.74 8.25 19.07
C GLY A 164 -8.55 6.99 18.23
N CYS A 165 -9.63 6.22 18.06
CA CYS A 165 -9.72 5.17 17.06
C CYS A 165 -11.08 5.11 16.36
N PHE A 166 -11.14 4.33 15.28
CA PHE A 166 -12.28 4.23 14.38
C PHE A 166 -12.76 2.79 14.24
N GLY A 167 -13.92 2.47 14.81
CA GLY A 167 -14.52 1.15 14.86
C GLY A 167 -15.54 0.92 13.76
N LEU A 168 -15.09 0.41 12.60
CA LEU A 168 -15.96 0.01 11.48
C LEU A 168 -15.94 -1.50 11.26
N THR A 169 -14.77 -2.04 10.92
CA THR A 169 -14.53 -3.45 10.57
C THR A 169 -14.88 -4.39 11.71
N GLU A 170 -15.51 -5.50 11.35
CA GLU A 170 -15.92 -6.57 12.26
C GLU A 170 -15.30 -7.91 11.83
N PRO A 171 -15.26 -8.93 12.71
CA PRO A 171 -14.69 -10.24 12.35
C PRO A 171 -15.26 -10.84 11.06
N ASN A 172 -16.55 -10.62 10.80
CA ASN A 172 -17.25 -11.14 9.63
C ASN A 172 -17.40 -10.11 8.49
N HIS A 173 -17.07 -8.83 8.73
CA HIS A 173 -17.42 -7.72 7.83
C HIS A 173 -16.24 -6.75 7.65
N GLY A 174 -15.50 -6.93 6.55
CA GLY A 174 -14.40 -6.05 6.14
C GLY A 174 -14.77 -5.21 4.92
N SER A 175 -14.70 -5.82 3.73
CA SER A 175 -15.01 -5.16 2.45
C SER A 175 -16.49 -4.78 2.30
N ASP A 176 -17.39 -5.46 3.03
CA ASP A 176 -18.81 -5.13 3.11
C ASP A 176 -19.18 -4.63 4.51
N PRO A 177 -18.93 -3.34 4.83
CA PRO A 177 -19.34 -2.76 6.10
C PRO A 177 -20.87 -2.58 6.22
N GLY A 178 -21.65 -2.73 5.13
CA GLY A 178 -23.11 -2.62 5.16
C GLY A 178 -23.76 -3.74 5.97
N SER A 179 -23.15 -4.92 5.95
CA SER A 179 -23.62 -6.11 6.66
C SER A 179 -23.26 -6.18 8.14
N MET A 180 -22.64 -5.12 8.72
CA MET A 180 -22.22 -5.10 10.12
C MET A 180 -23.28 -5.58 11.13
N GLU A 181 -22.83 -6.27 12.17
CA GLU A 181 -23.62 -6.89 13.23
C GLU A 181 -23.65 -6.07 14.52
N THR A 182 -22.71 -5.13 14.71
CA THR A 182 -22.75 -4.23 15.87
C THR A 182 -24.02 -3.42 15.84
N VAL A 183 -24.75 -3.43 16.96
CA VAL A 183 -26.06 -2.79 17.12
C VAL A 183 -26.04 -1.78 18.25
N ALA A 184 -26.81 -0.71 18.07
CA ALA A 184 -27.18 0.24 19.11
C ALA A 184 -28.69 0.12 19.35
N ARG A 185 -29.11 0.13 20.61
CA ARG A 185 -30.53 0.15 21.03
C ARG A 185 -30.73 1.19 22.12
N PRO A 186 -31.93 1.76 22.31
CA PRO A 186 -32.21 2.58 23.49
C PRO A 186 -31.81 1.83 24.76
N HIS A 187 -31.13 2.50 25.69
CA HIS A 187 -30.67 1.87 26.92
C HIS A 187 -31.88 1.45 27.77
N PRO A 188 -31.92 0.21 28.31
CA PRO A 188 -33.13 -0.34 28.93
C PRO A 188 -33.58 0.43 30.19
N THR A 189 -32.64 1.08 30.90
CA THR A 189 -32.91 1.74 32.19
C THR A 189 -32.44 3.20 32.30
N LYS A 190 -31.70 3.73 31.32
CA LYS A 190 -31.11 5.08 31.37
C LYS A 190 -31.70 5.91 30.22
N LYS A 191 -32.49 6.94 30.55
CA LYS A 191 -33.06 7.84 29.54
C LYS A 191 -31.96 8.70 28.91
N GLY A 192 -32.04 8.95 27.60
CA GLY A 192 -31.04 9.72 26.86
C GLY A 192 -29.72 8.97 26.62
N PHE A 193 -29.74 7.63 26.67
CA PHE A 193 -28.60 6.76 26.39
C PHE A 193 -28.98 5.67 25.40
N TYR A 194 -28.00 5.25 24.61
CA TYR A 194 -28.01 4.01 23.85
C TYR A 194 -27.17 2.95 24.54
N SER A 195 -27.44 1.69 24.24
CA SER A 195 -26.68 0.51 24.63
C SER A 195 -26.10 -0.12 23.37
N LEU A 196 -24.77 -0.09 23.23
CA LEU A 196 -24.06 -0.64 22.08
C LEU A 196 -23.55 -2.05 22.40
N SER A 197 -23.81 -3.00 21.49
CA SER A 197 -23.33 -4.37 21.61
C SER A 197 -22.76 -4.86 20.28
N GLY A 198 -21.56 -5.42 20.32
CA GLY A 198 -20.88 -5.92 19.12
C GLY A 198 -19.36 -5.98 19.30
N THR A 199 -18.68 -6.43 18.25
CA THR A 199 -17.22 -6.55 18.24
C THR A 199 -16.65 -5.96 16.96
N LYS A 200 -15.73 -5.01 17.14
CA LYS A 200 -14.86 -4.49 16.08
C LYS A 200 -13.49 -5.13 16.17
N THR A 201 -12.84 -5.36 15.04
CA THR A 201 -11.51 -5.98 14.97
C THR A 201 -10.61 -5.25 13.97
N TRP A 202 -9.29 -5.45 14.09
CA TRP A 202 -8.29 -4.73 13.30
C TRP A 202 -8.35 -3.21 13.47
N ILE A 203 -8.67 -2.75 14.68
CA ILE A 203 -8.83 -1.34 14.99
C ILE A 203 -7.51 -0.77 15.49
N THR A 204 -6.85 0.00 14.63
CA THR A 204 -5.64 0.76 14.97
C THR A 204 -5.93 1.72 16.13
N ASN A 205 -4.99 1.86 17.05
CA ASN A 205 -5.06 2.66 18.29
C ASN A 205 -6.02 2.15 19.37
N SER A 206 -6.96 1.23 19.11
CA SER A 206 -7.99 0.89 20.11
C SER A 206 -7.49 0.52 21.51
N PRO A 207 -6.33 -0.16 21.71
CA PRO A 207 -5.83 -0.46 23.05
C PRO A 207 -5.38 0.77 23.86
N ILE A 208 -5.06 1.87 23.18
CA ILE A 208 -4.55 3.12 23.80
C ILE A 208 -5.50 4.31 23.65
N SER A 209 -6.62 4.16 22.92
CA SER A 209 -7.56 5.26 22.69
C SER A 209 -8.37 5.63 23.92
N ASP A 210 -8.62 6.92 24.08
CA ASP A 210 -9.57 7.51 25.04
C ASP A 210 -10.97 7.64 24.41
N ALA A 211 -11.02 7.93 23.11
CA ALA A 211 -12.27 8.09 22.34
C ALA A 211 -12.37 7.11 21.17
N PHE A 212 -13.56 6.57 20.94
CA PHE A 212 -13.83 5.59 19.89
C PHE A 212 -14.98 6.09 19.03
N LEU A 213 -14.72 6.39 17.75
CA LEU A 213 -15.78 6.57 16.78
C LEU A 213 -16.25 5.21 16.28
N VAL A 214 -17.36 4.72 16.82
CA VAL A 214 -17.94 3.41 16.52
C VAL A 214 -19.13 3.55 15.58
N TRP A 215 -19.15 2.75 14.52
CA TRP A 215 -20.30 2.62 13.62
C TRP A 215 -21.13 1.40 14.00
N ALA A 216 -22.43 1.61 14.22
CA ALA A 216 -23.36 0.56 14.65
C ALA A 216 -24.74 0.75 13.99
N LYS A 217 -25.51 -0.35 13.87
CA LYS A 217 -26.89 -0.31 13.39
C LYS A 217 -27.84 0.12 14.50
N LEU A 218 -28.54 1.23 14.30
CA LEU A 218 -29.69 1.68 15.06
C LEU A 218 -30.92 1.62 14.15
N ASP A 219 -31.91 0.81 14.51
CA ASP A 219 -33.14 0.60 13.73
C ASP A 219 -32.86 0.26 12.24
N GLY A 220 -31.88 -0.63 12.03
CA GLY A 220 -31.45 -1.08 10.70
C GLY A 220 -30.57 -0.09 9.93
N LYS A 221 -30.37 1.14 10.42
CA LYS A 221 -29.52 2.17 9.78
C LYS A 221 -28.20 2.30 10.52
N ILE A 222 -27.10 2.43 9.77
CA ILE A 222 -25.78 2.67 10.34
C ILE A 222 -25.71 4.12 10.87
N ARG A 223 -25.24 4.30 12.10
CA ARG A 223 -25.03 5.58 12.79
C ARG A 223 -23.64 5.61 13.44
N GLY A 224 -23.09 6.81 13.60
CA GLY A 224 -21.82 7.04 14.28
C GLY A 224 -22.02 7.43 15.74
N PHE A 225 -21.28 6.79 16.64
CA PHE A 225 -21.30 7.02 18.08
C PHE A 225 -19.89 7.28 18.59
N VAL A 226 -19.69 8.31 19.39
CA VAL A 226 -18.44 8.54 20.11
C VAL A 226 -18.52 7.89 21.49
N VAL A 227 -17.83 6.78 21.66
CA VAL A 227 -17.66 6.13 22.96
C VAL A 227 -16.45 6.74 23.66
N GLU A 228 -16.57 7.06 24.94
CA GLU A 228 -15.46 7.62 25.75
C GLU A 228 -15.10 6.63 26.84
N ARG A 229 -13.82 6.23 26.90
CA ARG A 229 -13.35 5.10 27.72
C ARG A 229 -13.67 5.29 29.20
N ASP A 230 -13.42 6.50 29.71
CA ASP A 230 -13.57 6.86 31.12
C ASP A 230 -15.03 6.91 31.59
N GLN A 231 -15.97 7.06 30.65
CA GLN A 231 -17.41 7.06 30.93
C GLN A 231 -18.04 5.66 30.83
N CYS A 232 -17.31 4.66 30.34
CA CYS A 232 -17.81 3.30 30.21
C CYS A 232 -17.74 2.56 31.56
N PRO A 233 -18.86 1.98 32.06
CA PRO A 233 -18.82 1.13 33.22
C PRO A 233 -17.89 -0.07 33.03
N GLU A 234 -17.28 -0.52 34.12
CA GLU A 234 -16.38 -1.66 34.10
C GLU A 234 -17.05 -2.89 33.45
N GLY A 235 -16.29 -3.57 32.59
CA GLY A 235 -16.75 -4.77 31.88
C GLY A 235 -17.54 -4.50 30.60
N THR A 236 -18.06 -3.28 30.38
CA THR A 236 -18.89 -2.97 29.19
C THR A 236 -18.08 -2.66 27.93
N LEU A 237 -16.84 -2.20 28.08
CA LEU A 237 -15.91 -1.92 27.00
C LEU A 237 -14.58 -2.63 27.26
N ARG A 238 -14.10 -3.41 26.27
CA ARG A 238 -12.76 -4.02 26.29
C ARG A 238 -12.03 -3.78 24.98
N THR A 239 -10.74 -3.52 25.06
CA THR A 239 -9.89 -3.18 23.90
C THR A 239 -8.63 -4.04 23.84
N PRO A 240 -8.76 -5.37 23.70
CA PRO A 240 -7.59 -6.25 23.69
C PRO A 240 -6.72 -5.98 22.45
N ALA A 241 -5.40 -5.98 22.64
CA ALA A 241 -4.44 -5.85 21.55
C ALA A 241 -4.32 -7.15 20.74
N ILE A 242 -4.17 -7.03 19.42
CA ILE A 242 -3.79 -8.13 18.53
C ILE A 242 -2.26 -8.20 18.52
N LYS A 243 -1.72 -9.32 18.99
CA LYS A 243 -0.28 -9.56 19.14
C LYS A 243 0.28 -10.45 18.02
N ASN A 244 1.60 -10.50 17.91
CA ASN A 244 2.35 -11.36 16.98
C ASN A 244 2.06 -11.04 15.51
N LYS A 245 1.88 -9.75 15.18
CA LYS A 245 1.62 -9.32 13.80
C LYS A 245 2.87 -9.47 12.96
N THR A 246 2.75 -9.87 11.70
CA THR A 246 3.90 -9.95 10.77
C THR A 246 4.20 -8.62 10.08
N ALA A 247 3.27 -7.68 10.14
CA ALA A 247 3.32 -6.37 9.50
C ALA A 247 2.63 -5.31 10.37
N LEU A 248 2.93 -4.04 10.13
CA LEU A 248 2.55 -2.90 10.97
C LEU A 248 2.86 -3.16 12.45
N ARG A 249 4.04 -3.72 12.75
CA ARG A 249 4.45 -4.07 14.11
C ARG A 249 4.72 -2.84 14.97
N ALA A 250 5.23 -1.76 14.37
CA ALA A 250 5.36 -0.44 14.99
C ALA A 250 4.04 0.35 15.01
N SER A 251 2.90 -0.35 15.12
CA SER A 251 1.56 0.20 15.29
C SER A 251 0.82 -0.64 16.31
N ILE A 252 0.09 0.00 17.22
CA ILE A 252 -0.82 -0.74 18.10
C ILE A 252 -2.15 -0.97 17.37
N THR A 253 -2.62 -2.21 17.38
CA THR A 253 -3.88 -2.62 16.76
C THR A 253 -4.62 -3.54 17.71
N GLY A 254 -5.93 -3.37 17.85
CA GLY A 254 -6.72 -4.17 18.76
C GLY A 254 -8.14 -4.41 18.27
N MET A 255 -8.97 -4.80 19.22
CA MET A 255 -10.41 -4.94 19.06
C MET A 255 -11.13 -3.83 19.82
N ILE A 256 -12.43 -3.67 19.55
CA ILE A 256 -13.36 -2.96 20.42
C ILE A 256 -14.50 -3.94 20.70
N GLN A 257 -14.56 -4.45 21.93
CA GLN A 257 -15.61 -5.35 22.38
C GLN A 257 -16.57 -4.57 23.27
N MET A 258 -17.83 -4.53 22.87
CA MET A 258 -18.88 -3.81 23.59
C MET A 258 -19.95 -4.80 24.02
N ASP A 259 -20.20 -4.87 25.33
CA ASP A 259 -21.31 -5.61 25.91
C ASP A 259 -22.25 -4.62 26.59
N ASN A 260 -23.34 -4.29 25.89
CA ASN A 260 -24.34 -3.33 26.33
C ASN A 260 -23.72 -2.01 26.86
N CYS A 261 -22.72 -1.52 26.13
CA CYS A 261 -21.95 -0.34 26.49
C CYS A 261 -22.84 0.92 26.42
N PRO A 262 -23.08 1.60 27.56
CA PRO A 262 -23.95 2.77 27.58
C PRO A 262 -23.25 3.98 26.96
N VAL A 263 -23.90 4.62 25.99
CA VAL A 263 -23.39 5.82 25.31
C VAL A 263 -24.47 6.91 25.35
N PRO A 264 -24.15 8.15 25.79
CA PRO A 264 -25.12 9.25 25.76
C PRO A 264 -25.65 9.49 24.34
N GLU A 265 -26.93 9.87 24.22
CA GLU A 265 -27.53 10.26 22.94
C GLU A 265 -26.81 11.47 22.32
N THR A 266 -26.29 12.38 23.15
CA THR A 266 -25.47 13.53 22.73
C THR A 266 -24.13 13.13 22.11
N ASN A 267 -23.70 11.87 22.28
CA ASN A 267 -22.50 11.33 21.66
C ASN A 267 -22.78 10.62 20.32
N MET A 268 -24.04 10.56 19.88
CA MET A 268 -24.41 10.09 18.55
C MET A 268 -24.37 11.27 17.55
N PHE A 269 -23.87 11.03 16.34
CA PHE A 269 -23.93 12.03 15.28
C PHE A 269 -25.39 12.33 14.89
N PRO A 270 -25.84 13.59 14.90
CA PRO A 270 -27.27 13.94 14.81
C PRO A 270 -27.91 13.52 13.49
N GLU A 271 -27.24 13.74 12.36
CA GLU A 271 -27.86 13.67 11.04
C GLU A 271 -27.36 12.53 10.16
N VAL A 272 -26.07 12.21 10.20
CA VAL A 272 -25.48 11.25 9.26
C VAL A 272 -26.01 9.83 9.49
N THR A 273 -26.44 9.18 8.41
CA THR A 273 -26.91 7.79 8.42
C THR A 273 -26.34 7.01 7.23
N GLY A 274 -26.28 5.68 7.37
CA GLY A 274 -25.78 4.79 6.32
C GLY A 274 -24.27 4.86 6.16
N LEU A 275 -23.79 4.47 4.97
CA LEU A 275 -22.36 4.36 4.66
C LEU A 275 -21.69 5.69 4.29
N VAL A 276 -22.46 6.77 4.10
CA VAL A 276 -21.92 8.10 3.76
C VAL A 276 -20.93 8.56 4.83
N GLY A 277 -21.31 8.48 6.10
CA GLY A 277 -20.47 8.87 7.23
C GLY A 277 -19.11 8.18 7.28
N PRO A 278 -19.04 6.84 7.37
CA PRO A 278 -17.76 6.15 7.40
C PRO A 278 -16.98 6.36 6.09
N PHE A 279 -17.63 6.36 4.92
CA PHE A 279 -16.91 6.51 3.64
C PHE A 279 -16.31 7.90 3.42
N THR A 280 -16.91 8.97 3.95
CA THR A 280 -16.27 10.29 3.98
C THR A 280 -14.95 10.24 4.75
N CYS A 281 -14.93 9.59 5.92
CA CYS A 281 -13.73 9.40 6.73
C CYS A 281 -12.67 8.56 5.99
N LEU A 282 -13.07 7.39 5.45
CA LEU A 282 -12.17 6.51 4.70
C LEU A 282 -11.58 7.23 3.48
N ASN A 283 -12.37 8.01 2.73
CA ASN A 283 -11.87 8.76 1.57
C ASN A 283 -10.82 9.81 1.95
N SER A 284 -10.97 10.46 3.12
CA SER A 284 -9.93 11.33 3.68
C SER A 284 -8.64 10.54 3.98
N ALA A 285 -8.75 9.38 4.63
CA ALA A 285 -7.60 8.54 4.96
C ALA A 285 -6.91 7.95 3.71
N ARG A 286 -7.69 7.47 2.73
CA ARG A 286 -7.22 6.89 1.46
C ARG A 286 -6.36 7.85 0.66
N LEU A 287 -6.73 9.14 0.62
CA LEU A 287 -5.92 10.14 -0.04
C LEU A 287 -4.57 10.31 0.67
N GLY A 288 -4.56 10.37 2.00
CA GLY A 288 -3.32 10.41 2.78
C GLY A 288 -2.42 9.17 2.58
N ILE A 289 -3.02 7.98 2.44
CA ILE A 289 -2.30 6.72 2.14
C ILE A 289 -1.69 6.74 0.72
N ALA A 290 -2.38 7.33 -0.26
CA ALA A 290 -1.85 7.45 -1.61
C ALA A 290 -0.54 8.27 -1.65
N PHE A 291 -0.42 9.31 -0.82
CA PHE A 291 0.85 10.02 -0.62
C PHE A 291 1.85 9.20 0.20
N GLY A 292 1.39 8.66 1.33
CA GLY A 292 2.23 7.93 2.28
C GLY A 292 3.02 6.78 1.65
N THR A 293 2.34 5.95 0.87
CA THR A 293 2.96 4.78 0.22
C THR A 293 4.07 5.14 -0.78
N MET A 294 3.99 6.32 -1.40
CA MET A 294 5.09 6.85 -2.23
C MET A 294 6.29 7.27 -1.37
N GLY A 295 6.08 7.78 -0.16
CA GLY A 295 7.15 8.02 0.81
C GLY A 295 7.90 6.74 1.19
N ALA A 296 7.18 5.66 1.48
CA ALA A 296 7.79 4.35 1.74
C ALA A 296 8.58 3.82 0.52
N LEU A 297 8.04 3.98 -0.69
CA LEU A 297 8.74 3.58 -1.91
C LEU A 297 10.02 4.41 -2.12
N GLU A 298 9.99 5.71 -1.86
CA GLU A 298 11.16 6.59 -1.96
C GLU A 298 12.26 6.25 -0.93
N ASP A 299 11.91 5.83 0.28
CA ASP A 299 12.87 5.30 1.26
C ASP A 299 13.51 3.99 0.74
N CYS A 300 12.69 3.06 0.23
CA CYS A 300 13.18 1.82 -0.40
C CYS A 300 14.13 2.10 -1.57
N ILE A 301 13.82 3.08 -2.44
CA ILE A 301 14.69 3.51 -3.55
C ILE A 301 16.01 4.04 -3.02
N SER A 302 15.97 4.93 -2.03
CA SER A 302 17.16 5.57 -1.46
C SER A 302 18.13 4.53 -0.87
N ARG A 303 17.61 3.63 -0.04
CA ARG A 303 18.39 2.54 0.57
C ARG A 303 18.94 1.57 -0.47
N ALA A 304 18.10 1.16 -1.42
CA ALA A 304 18.53 0.22 -2.47
C ALA A 304 19.62 0.83 -3.37
N ARG A 305 19.50 2.13 -3.68
CA ARG A 305 20.51 2.87 -4.45
C ARG A 305 21.82 2.96 -3.69
N GLU A 306 21.79 3.36 -2.41
CA GLU A 306 22.98 3.45 -1.56
C GLU A 306 23.68 2.10 -1.45
N TYR A 307 22.94 1.05 -1.06
CA TYR A 307 23.47 -0.31 -0.97
C TYR A 307 24.06 -0.79 -2.30
N ALA A 308 23.41 -0.48 -3.43
CA ALA A 308 23.91 -0.87 -4.75
C ALA A 308 25.21 -0.14 -5.15
N LEU A 309 25.40 1.10 -4.70
CA LEU A 309 26.62 1.87 -4.96
C LEU A 309 27.81 1.36 -4.14
N GLU A 310 27.56 0.89 -2.91
CA GLU A 310 28.60 0.44 -1.99
C GLU A 310 28.95 -1.03 -2.18
N ARG A 311 27.95 -1.91 -2.35
CA ARG A 311 28.15 -3.36 -2.42
C ARG A 311 28.86 -3.74 -3.71
N LYS A 312 30.02 -4.40 -3.58
CA LYS A 312 30.82 -4.88 -4.72
C LYS A 312 30.60 -6.37 -5.00
N GLN A 313 30.44 -6.74 -6.26
CA GLN A 313 30.39 -8.11 -6.77
C GLN A 313 31.10 -8.20 -8.13
N PHE A 314 31.33 -9.42 -8.62
CA PHE A 314 31.97 -9.76 -9.90
C PHE A 314 33.04 -8.76 -10.39
N LYS A 315 34.32 -9.08 -10.13
CA LYS A 315 35.47 -8.21 -10.46
C LYS A 315 35.46 -6.88 -9.69
N GLY A 316 34.89 -6.88 -8.47
CA GLY A 316 34.91 -5.73 -7.56
C GLY A 316 34.06 -4.53 -8.00
N ASN A 317 33.12 -4.73 -8.94
CA ASN A 317 32.25 -3.66 -9.41
C ASN A 317 31.10 -3.42 -8.43
N PRO A 318 30.65 -2.17 -8.23
CA PRO A 318 29.42 -1.90 -7.48
C PRO A 318 28.21 -2.53 -8.18
N LEU A 319 27.22 -2.99 -7.41
CA LEU A 319 25.98 -3.57 -7.97
C LEU A 319 25.25 -2.58 -8.90
N ALA A 320 25.32 -1.29 -8.60
CA ALA A 320 24.72 -0.22 -9.40
C ALA A 320 25.26 -0.15 -10.84
N LYS A 321 26.39 -0.81 -11.15
CA LYS A 321 26.94 -0.90 -12.52
C LYS A 321 26.12 -1.82 -13.43
N TYR A 322 25.37 -2.77 -12.89
CA TYR A 322 24.66 -3.78 -13.69
C TYR A 322 23.29 -3.28 -14.14
N GLN A 323 22.98 -3.48 -15.42
CA GLN A 323 21.73 -3.03 -16.06
C GLN A 323 20.48 -3.54 -15.36
N LEU A 324 20.49 -4.78 -14.86
CA LEU A 324 19.35 -5.35 -14.13
C LEU A 324 19.08 -4.64 -12.80
N VAL A 325 20.11 -4.10 -12.13
CA VAL A 325 19.94 -3.29 -10.91
C VAL A 325 19.42 -1.90 -11.27
N GLN A 326 19.99 -1.28 -12.31
CA GLN A 326 19.54 0.03 -12.80
C GLN A 326 18.07 0.01 -13.25
N LYS A 327 17.63 -1.05 -13.93
CA LYS A 327 16.23 -1.23 -14.33
C LYS A 327 15.29 -1.19 -13.13
N LYS A 328 15.59 -1.95 -12.07
CA LYS A 328 14.74 -1.99 -10.85
C LYS A 328 14.59 -0.61 -10.21
N LEU A 329 15.69 0.13 -10.12
CA LEU A 329 15.69 1.50 -9.60
C LEU A 329 14.91 2.47 -10.50
N ALA A 330 15.08 2.36 -11.82
CA ALA A 330 14.38 3.21 -12.78
C ALA A 330 12.87 3.00 -12.78
N ASP A 331 12.42 1.74 -12.72
CA ASP A 331 10.99 1.39 -12.67
C ASP A 331 10.36 1.95 -11.38
N ALA A 332 10.98 1.70 -10.22
CA ALA A 332 10.48 2.18 -8.93
C ALA A 332 10.47 3.72 -8.84
N ALA A 333 11.52 4.39 -9.34
CA ALA A 333 11.57 5.85 -9.37
C ALA A 333 10.49 6.47 -10.26
N THR A 334 10.16 5.81 -11.37
CA THR A 334 9.06 6.22 -12.26
C THR A 334 7.72 6.12 -11.53
N ASP A 335 7.46 4.99 -10.88
CA ASP A 335 6.22 4.77 -10.12
C ASP A 335 6.06 5.78 -8.97
N ALA A 336 7.13 6.08 -8.22
CA ALA A 336 7.12 7.06 -7.14
C ALA A 336 6.80 8.48 -7.64
N ALA A 337 7.43 8.89 -8.75
CA ALA A 337 7.21 10.22 -9.33
C ALA A 337 5.78 10.36 -9.88
N TYR A 338 5.29 9.36 -10.61
CA TYR A 338 3.94 9.36 -11.18
C TYR A 338 2.87 9.34 -10.08
N GLY A 339 3.03 8.47 -9.08
CA GLY A 339 2.10 8.35 -7.97
C GLY A 339 2.04 9.60 -7.11
N THR A 340 3.18 10.28 -6.88
CA THR A 340 3.22 11.56 -6.16
C THR A 340 2.44 12.64 -6.91
N LEU A 341 2.69 12.84 -8.20
CA LEU A 341 2.00 13.87 -8.99
C LEU A 341 0.49 13.60 -9.11
N ALA A 342 0.10 12.34 -9.30
CA ALA A 342 -1.31 11.97 -9.34
C ALA A 342 -2.02 12.27 -8.02
N ALA A 343 -1.40 11.97 -6.88
CA ALA A 343 -1.94 12.27 -5.57
C ALA A 343 -2.06 13.78 -5.31
N VAL A 344 -1.06 14.57 -5.73
CA VAL A 344 -1.08 16.04 -5.69
C VAL A 344 -2.26 16.59 -6.48
N GLN A 345 -2.48 16.11 -7.71
CA GLN A 345 -3.60 16.57 -8.53
C GLN A 345 -4.95 16.27 -7.88
N VAL A 346 -5.16 15.07 -7.32
CA VAL A 346 -6.42 14.73 -6.65
C VAL A 346 -6.61 15.56 -5.39
N ALA A 347 -5.55 15.84 -4.63
CA ALA A 347 -5.61 16.71 -3.47
C ALA A 347 -5.97 18.16 -3.84
N ARG A 348 -5.41 18.71 -4.92
CA ARG A 348 -5.81 20.02 -5.45
C ARG A 348 -7.29 20.06 -5.85
N LEU A 349 -7.74 19.04 -6.58
CA LEU A 349 -9.16 18.92 -6.95
C LEU A 349 -10.07 18.80 -5.71
N LYS A 350 -9.59 18.18 -4.63
CA LYS A 350 -10.35 18.11 -3.37
C LYS A 350 -10.49 19.48 -2.74
N ASP A 351 -9.42 20.27 -2.68
CA ASP A 351 -9.47 21.64 -2.17
C ASP A 351 -10.37 22.56 -3.03
N GLU A 352 -10.48 22.28 -4.33
CA GLU A 352 -11.41 22.96 -5.25
C GLU A 352 -12.86 22.42 -5.21
N GLY A 353 -13.17 21.42 -4.38
CA GLY A 353 -14.50 20.80 -4.31
C GLY A 353 -14.86 19.94 -5.54
N LYS A 354 -13.87 19.52 -6.33
CA LYS A 354 -14.03 18.76 -7.60
C LYS A 354 -13.59 17.30 -7.51
N ALA A 355 -13.01 16.86 -6.39
CA ALA A 355 -12.61 15.48 -6.23
C ALA A 355 -13.84 14.57 -6.04
N VAL A 356 -13.81 13.41 -6.70
CA VAL A 356 -14.82 12.35 -6.54
C VAL A 356 -14.17 11.07 -5.98
N PRO A 357 -14.92 10.19 -5.30
CA PRO A 357 -14.37 8.97 -4.70
C PRO A 357 -13.62 8.04 -5.66
N GLU A 358 -13.98 8.04 -6.94
CA GLU A 358 -13.33 7.26 -8.00
C GLU A 358 -11.89 7.72 -8.23
N MET A 359 -11.62 9.03 -8.17
CA MET A 359 -10.26 9.57 -8.29
C MET A 359 -9.40 9.08 -7.13
N ILE A 360 -9.92 9.12 -5.90
CA ILE A 360 -9.23 8.64 -4.70
C ILE A 360 -8.98 7.12 -4.79
N SER A 361 -9.98 6.36 -5.25
CA SER A 361 -9.85 4.90 -5.44
C SER A 361 -8.76 4.55 -6.44
N MET A 362 -8.70 5.27 -7.57
CA MET A 362 -7.68 5.09 -8.60
C MET A 362 -6.27 5.26 -8.03
N ILE A 363 -6.00 6.40 -7.36
CA ILE A 363 -4.66 6.70 -6.85
C ILE A 363 -4.29 5.86 -5.63
N LYS A 364 -5.24 5.54 -4.73
CA LYS A 364 -4.97 4.68 -3.57
C LYS A 364 -4.54 3.30 -4.04
N ARG A 365 -5.33 2.69 -4.93
CA ARG A 365 -5.01 1.37 -5.51
C ARG A 365 -3.67 1.40 -6.21
N GLN A 366 -3.49 2.31 -7.18
CA GLN A 366 -2.27 2.37 -7.98
C GLN A 366 -1.04 2.56 -7.10
N ASN A 367 -1.06 3.53 -6.18
CA ASN A 367 0.11 3.86 -5.37
C ASN A 367 0.43 2.73 -4.37
N CYS A 368 -0.57 2.13 -3.70
CA CYS A 368 -0.32 0.96 -2.85
C CYS A 368 0.26 -0.22 -3.64
N ASP A 369 -0.33 -0.55 -4.80
CA ASP A 369 0.11 -1.68 -5.63
C ASP A 369 1.54 -1.47 -6.14
N ARG A 370 1.85 -0.28 -6.64
CA ARG A 370 3.19 0.05 -7.15
C ARG A 370 4.22 0.15 -6.03
N ALA A 371 3.88 0.73 -4.89
CA ALA A 371 4.77 0.79 -3.74
C ALA A 371 5.17 -0.61 -3.26
N LEU A 372 4.21 -1.53 -3.13
CA LEU A 372 4.48 -2.90 -2.72
C LEU A 372 5.33 -3.65 -3.76
N ALA A 373 4.93 -3.62 -5.03
CA ALA A 373 5.64 -4.31 -6.10
C ALA A 373 7.08 -3.77 -6.29
N GLY A 374 7.22 -2.44 -6.28
CA GLY A 374 8.50 -1.75 -6.38
C GLY A 374 9.41 -2.07 -5.19
N SER A 375 8.92 -1.91 -3.96
CA SER A 375 9.71 -2.21 -2.75
C SER A 375 10.13 -3.67 -2.69
N ARG A 376 9.26 -4.61 -3.08
CA ARG A 376 9.60 -6.04 -3.12
C ARG A 376 10.69 -6.33 -4.16
N THR A 377 10.62 -5.69 -5.32
CA THR A 377 11.64 -5.83 -6.38
C THR A 377 12.99 -5.24 -5.94
N LEU A 378 12.97 -4.08 -5.29
CA LEU A 378 14.17 -3.43 -4.75
C LEU A 378 14.81 -4.25 -3.62
N GLN A 379 14.01 -4.95 -2.81
CA GLN A 379 14.49 -5.85 -1.75
C GLN A 379 15.49 -6.89 -2.29
N GLU A 380 15.34 -7.34 -3.54
CA GLU A 380 16.24 -8.32 -4.16
C GLU A 380 17.69 -7.80 -4.32
N ILE A 381 17.88 -6.48 -4.39
CA ILE A 381 19.23 -5.86 -4.51
C ILE A 381 20.08 -6.17 -3.27
N PHE A 382 19.45 -6.35 -2.11
CA PHE A 382 20.11 -6.65 -0.85
C PHE A 382 20.52 -8.13 -0.74
N GLY A 383 19.93 -9.02 -1.54
CA GLY A 383 20.14 -10.47 -1.41
C GLY A 383 19.74 -10.98 -0.03
N GLY A 384 20.56 -11.83 0.58
CA GLY A 384 20.29 -12.38 1.92
C GLY A 384 20.15 -11.34 3.03
N ASN A 385 20.79 -10.17 2.89
CA ASN A 385 20.73 -9.10 3.90
C ASN A 385 19.31 -8.52 4.07
N ALA A 386 18.47 -8.60 3.04
CA ALA A 386 17.08 -8.16 3.11
C ALA A 386 16.20 -9.00 4.05
N ALA A 387 16.70 -10.14 4.54
CA ALA A 387 16.03 -10.94 5.57
C ALA A 387 16.22 -10.37 6.99
N SER A 388 17.15 -9.43 7.17
CA SER A 388 17.36 -8.71 8.43
C SER A 388 16.62 -7.37 8.40
N ASP A 389 16.00 -7.01 9.53
CA ASP A 389 15.30 -5.75 9.73
C ASP A 389 16.25 -4.53 9.87
N GLU A 390 17.54 -4.77 10.08
CA GLU A 390 18.61 -3.76 10.06
C GLU A 390 18.69 -2.99 8.73
N TYR A 391 18.26 -3.61 7.62
CA TYR A 391 18.23 -2.97 6.30
C TYR A 391 16.90 -2.29 6.00
N HIS A 392 15.90 -2.40 6.90
CA HIS A 392 14.58 -1.76 6.87
C HIS A 392 13.66 -2.06 5.67
N ILE A 393 14.19 -2.48 4.52
CA ILE A 393 13.40 -2.71 3.30
C ILE A 393 12.39 -3.85 3.47
N GLY A 394 12.75 -4.91 4.18
CA GLY A 394 11.84 -6.02 4.48
C GLY A 394 10.64 -5.58 5.33
N ARG A 395 10.87 -4.63 6.25
CA ARG A 395 9.81 -3.99 7.06
C ARG A 395 8.85 -3.19 6.19
N HIS A 396 9.33 -2.35 5.28
CA HIS A 396 8.46 -1.64 4.34
C HIS A 396 7.64 -2.59 3.47
N VAL A 397 8.23 -3.65 2.93
CA VAL A 397 7.51 -4.65 2.13
C VAL A 397 6.37 -5.30 2.94
N ALA A 398 6.66 -5.75 4.17
CA ALA A 398 5.64 -6.34 5.03
C ALA A 398 4.51 -5.34 5.36
N ASN A 399 4.87 -4.10 5.70
CA ASN A 399 3.92 -3.04 5.98
C ASN A 399 3.03 -2.68 4.79
N LEU A 400 3.62 -2.56 3.59
CA LEU A 400 2.92 -2.14 2.38
C LEU A 400 1.87 -3.17 1.94
N PHE A 401 2.08 -4.46 2.23
CA PHE A 401 1.03 -5.48 2.06
C PHE A 401 -0.25 -5.10 2.83
N VAL A 402 -0.13 -4.64 4.07
CA VAL A 402 -1.31 -4.23 4.86
C VAL A 402 -1.92 -2.95 4.30
N THR A 403 -1.11 -2.00 3.81
CA THR A 403 -1.62 -0.76 3.19
C THR A 403 -2.40 -1.00 1.89
N GLN A 404 -2.05 -2.08 1.19
CA GLN A 404 -2.78 -2.55 0.01
C GLN A 404 -4.15 -3.16 0.41
N THR A 405 -4.21 -3.84 1.56
CA THR A 405 -5.43 -4.53 2.04
C THR A 405 -6.44 -3.61 2.73
N TYR A 406 -6.02 -2.80 3.70
CA TYR A 406 -6.96 -2.01 4.50
C TYR A 406 -7.57 -0.85 3.70
N GLU A 407 -8.54 -0.14 4.29
CA GLU A 407 -9.15 1.03 3.66
C GLU A 407 -9.72 0.74 2.27
N GLY A 408 -10.11 -0.51 2.01
CA GLY A 408 -10.48 -1.05 0.69
C GLY A 408 -9.32 -1.79 0.03
N GLN A 409 -9.47 -3.10 -0.15
CA GLN A 409 -8.50 -3.91 -0.89
C GLN A 409 -8.38 -3.44 -2.35
N SER A 410 -7.25 -3.68 -3.01
CA SER A 410 -7.03 -3.30 -4.42
C SER A 410 -8.15 -3.75 -5.36
N ASP A 411 -8.72 -4.95 -5.16
CA ASP A 411 -9.81 -5.47 -5.97
C ASP A 411 -11.14 -4.72 -5.75
N ILE A 412 -11.34 -4.15 -4.56
CA ILE A 412 -12.52 -3.35 -4.21
C ILE A 412 -12.43 -1.96 -4.86
N HIS A 413 -11.21 -1.44 -5.06
CA HIS A 413 -10.98 -0.16 -5.73
C HIS A 413 -10.97 -0.25 -7.26
N ILE A 414 -11.26 -1.42 -7.85
CA ILE A 414 -11.37 -1.54 -9.30
C ILE A 414 -12.57 -0.69 -9.76
N HIS A 415 -12.25 0.42 -10.41
CA HIS A 415 -13.25 1.24 -11.08
C HIS A 415 -13.82 0.44 -12.26
N PRO A 416 -15.14 0.25 -12.37
CA PRO A 416 -15.72 -0.15 -13.63
C PRO A 416 -15.49 1.02 -14.58
N TYR A 417 -14.56 0.87 -15.54
CA TYR A 417 -14.52 1.74 -16.71
C TYR A 417 -15.96 1.90 -17.23
N PRO A 418 -16.39 3.09 -17.68
CA PRO A 418 -17.71 3.26 -18.27
C PRO A 418 -17.76 2.51 -19.60
N TYR A 419 -17.93 1.20 -19.54
CA TYR A 419 -18.34 0.39 -20.67
C TYR A 419 -19.81 0.69 -20.90
N PRO A 420 -20.24 0.95 -22.15
CA PRO A 420 -21.62 1.25 -22.50
C PRO A 420 -22.57 0.04 -22.35
N TYR A 421 -22.08 -1.07 -21.81
CA TYR A 421 -22.88 -2.23 -21.47
C TYR A 421 -23.06 -2.27 -19.96
N PRO A 422 -24.30 -2.36 -19.45
CA PRO A 422 -24.52 -2.63 -18.03
C PRO A 422 -24.06 -4.06 -17.77
N TYR A 423 -22.77 -4.22 -17.48
CA TYR A 423 -22.40 -5.31 -16.61
C TYR A 423 -22.99 -4.93 -15.26
N THR A 424 -24.10 -5.56 -14.94
CA THR A 424 -24.39 -5.96 -13.57
C THR A 424 -23.14 -6.66 -13.05
N TYR A 425 -22.17 -5.89 -12.53
CA TYR A 425 -21.55 -6.26 -11.28
C TYR A 425 -22.66 -6.15 -10.24
N THR A 426 -23.53 -7.17 -10.25
CA THR A 426 -24.01 -7.77 -9.03
C THR A 426 -22.80 -7.75 -8.11
N TYR A 427 -22.91 -7.01 -7.02
CA TYR A 427 -22.09 -7.20 -5.84
C TYR A 427 -21.60 -8.65 -5.83
N ILE A 428 -20.29 -8.88 -5.92
CA ILE A 428 -19.75 -10.21 -5.61
C ILE A 428 -19.86 -10.35 -4.08
N TYR A 429 -21.11 -10.41 -3.60
CA TYR A 429 -21.44 -11.30 -2.50
C TYR A 429 -21.20 -12.68 -3.07
N ILE A 430 -20.12 -13.32 -2.64
CA ILE A 430 -20.13 -14.76 -2.57
C ILE A 430 -21.17 -15.10 -1.50
N TYR A 431 -22.45 -15.11 -1.88
CA TYR A 431 -23.45 -15.91 -1.18
C TYR A 431 -23.00 -17.35 -1.38
N ILE A 432 -22.27 -17.90 -0.40
CA ILE A 432 -22.40 -19.33 -0.14
C ILE A 432 -23.81 -19.47 0.42
N ASP A 433 -24.75 -19.69 -0.47
CA ASP A 433 -26.11 -20.08 -0.11
C ASP A 433 -26.02 -21.42 0.61
N SER A 434 -26.08 -21.38 1.94
CA SER A 434 -26.21 -22.56 2.80
C SER A 434 -27.63 -23.13 2.81
N THR A 435 -28.47 -22.80 1.83
CA THR A 435 -29.84 -23.31 1.67
C THR A 435 -30.09 -24.02 0.33
N LEU A 436 -29.08 -24.67 -0.23
CA LEU A 436 -29.36 -25.79 -1.15
C LEU A 436 -29.91 -26.97 -0.34
N PRO A 437 -31.13 -27.45 -0.62
CA PRO A 437 -31.64 -28.66 0.00
C PRO A 437 -30.75 -29.84 -0.43
N HIS A 438 -30.24 -30.57 0.55
CA HIS A 438 -29.60 -31.86 0.33
C HIS A 438 -30.47 -32.71 -0.62
N PRO A 439 -29.94 -33.23 -1.73
CA PRO A 439 -30.63 -34.32 -2.41
C PRO A 439 -30.59 -35.52 -1.47
N LEU A 440 -31.74 -35.81 -0.87
CA LEU A 440 -32.01 -37.03 -0.14
C LEU A 440 -31.66 -38.22 -1.05
N LEU A 441 -30.57 -38.91 -0.70
CA LEU A 441 -30.28 -40.24 -1.18
C LEU A 441 -31.34 -41.19 -0.58
N HIS A 442 -32.48 -41.32 -1.27
CA HIS A 442 -33.35 -42.46 -1.09
C HIS A 442 -33.00 -43.55 -2.11
N PRO A 443 -32.88 -44.81 -1.67
CA PRO A 443 -32.52 -45.92 -2.55
C PRO A 443 -33.75 -46.32 -3.36
N HIS A 444 -33.67 -46.24 -4.69
CA HIS A 444 -34.66 -46.87 -5.56
C HIS A 444 -34.17 -48.23 -6.07
N PRO A 445 -35.07 -49.22 -6.19
CA PRO A 445 -34.73 -50.62 -6.43
C PRO A 445 -34.48 -50.89 -7.92
N ARG A 446 -33.66 -51.91 -8.19
CA ARG A 446 -33.38 -52.42 -9.54
C ARG A 446 -34.64 -52.97 -10.22
N PRO A 447 -34.74 -52.82 -11.55
CA PRO A 447 -35.38 -53.82 -12.41
C PRO A 447 -34.36 -54.46 -13.38
N PRO A 448 -34.67 -55.65 -13.94
CA PRO A 448 -33.68 -56.61 -14.40
C PRO A 448 -33.27 -56.47 -15.88
N SER A 449 -32.17 -57.16 -16.17
CA SER A 449 -31.47 -57.39 -17.44
C SER A 449 -32.32 -57.86 -18.63
N SER A 450 -31.97 -57.45 -19.85
CA SER A 450 -31.76 -58.37 -21.01
C SER A 450 -31.28 -57.68 -22.31
N THR A 451 -30.16 -58.22 -22.83
CA THR A 451 -29.79 -58.53 -24.25
C THR A 451 -29.71 -57.48 -25.39
N ASN A 452 -28.45 -57.27 -25.83
CA ASN A 452 -27.87 -57.33 -27.20
C ASN A 452 -28.73 -57.09 -28.47
N ARG A 453 -28.29 -56.15 -29.33
CA ARG A 453 -28.04 -56.36 -30.78
C ARG A 453 -27.25 -55.22 -31.46
N LEU A 454 -26.62 -55.57 -32.58
CA LEU A 454 -25.49 -54.95 -33.31
C LEU A 454 -25.88 -54.12 -34.56
N LEU A 455 -25.09 -53.05 -34.84
CA LEU A 455 -24.61 -52.48 -36.16
C LEU A 455 -25.59 -51.78 -37.15
N PRO A 456 -25.14 -51.02 -38.21
CA PRO A 456 -24.00 -50.08 -38.38
C PRO A 456 -24.30 -48.79 -39.26
N SER A 457 -23.27 -47.94 -39.50
CA SER A 457 -23.12 -46.89 -40.56
C SER A 457 -23.86 -45.54 -40.34
N SER A 458 -23.44 -44.33 -40.76
CA SER A 458 -22.34 -43.77 -41.55
C SER A 458 -22.33 -42.21 -41.38
N THR A 459 -21.23 -41.54 -41.76
CA THR A 459 -20.96 -40.08 -41.96
C THR A 459 -20.44 -39.22 -40.78
N PRO A 460 -19.31 -38.50 -40.93
CA PRO A 460 -18.80 -37.54 -39.93
C PRO A 460 -19.32 -36.12 -40.20
N SER A 461 -19.93 -35.49 -39.20
CA SER A 461 -20.32 -34.08 -39.25
C SER A 461 -19.20 -33.16 -38.75
N LEU A 462 -19.05 -32.03 -39.44
CA LEU A 462 -18.19 -30.89 -39.12
C LEU A 462 -18.52 -30.32 -37.72
N PHE A 463 -17.99 -30.90 -36.65
CA PHE A 463 -18.19 -30.37 -35.28
C PHE A 463 -16.96 -30.47 -34.37
N SER A 464 -15.79 -30.84 -34.90
CA SER A 464 -14.57 -31.04 -34.08
C SER A 464 -13.56 -29.89 -34.13
N SER A 465 -13.68 -28.97 -35.09
CA SER A 465 -12.67 -27.91 -35.29
C SER A 465 -12.83 -26.69 -34.38
N THR A 466 -14.04 -26.48 -33.83
CA THR A 466 -14.35 -25.29 -33.00
C THR A 466 -13.94 -25.50 -31.54
N ILE A 467 -13.98 -26.73 -31.03
CA ILE A 467 -13.67 -27.04 -29.63
C ILE A 467 -12.15 -27.01 -29.37
N PHE A 468 -11.34 -27.37 -30.38
CA PHE A 468 -9.88 -27.35 -30.25
C PHE A 468 -9.30 -25.91 -30.22
N PHE A 469 -9.94 -24.97 -30.91
CA PHE A 469 -9.54 -23.56 -30.91
C PHE A 469 -9.86 -22.85 -29.58
N TYR A 470 -10.96 -23.23 -28.93
CA TYR A 470 -11.35 -22.66 -27.63
C TYR A 470 -10.41 -23.08 -26.49
N HIS A 471 -9.94 -24.33 -26.48
CA HIS A 471 -8.99 -24.77 -25.46
C HIS A 471 -7.59 -24.16 -25.60
N LEU A 472 -7.13 -23.87 -26.82
CA LEU A 472 -5.83 -23.23 -27.03
C LEU A 472 -5.82 -21.75 -26.62
N LEU A 473 -6.94 -21.03 -26.85
CA LEU A 473 -7.10 -19.63 -26.44
C LEU A 473 -7.20 -19.48 -24.92
N LEU A 474 -7.92 -20.39 -24.25
CA LEU A 474 -8.03 -20.43 -22.78
C LEU A 474 -6.69 -20.77 -22.10
N PHE A 475 -5.86 -21.63 -22.71
CA PHE A 475 -4.54 -21.93 -22.16
C PHE A 475 -3.55 -20.76 -22.28
N SER A 476 -3.63 -19.96 -23.36
CA SER A 476 -2.73 -18.81 -23.55
C SER A 476 -3.04 -17.64 -22.61
N SER A 477 -4.31 -17.47 -22.24
CA SER A 477 -4.78 -16.37 -21.39
C SER A 477 -4.57 -16.63 -19.89
N LEU A 478 -4.38 -17.88 -19.49
CA LEU A 478 -4.00 -18.25 -18.12
C LEU A 478 -2.50 -18.09 -17.81
N LEU A 479 -1.64 -18.03 -18.84
CA LEU A 479 -0.18 -17.99 -18.65
C LEU A 479 0.44 -16.58 -18.78
N TYR A 480 -0.26 -15.58 -19.35
CA TYR A 480 0.29 -14.23 -19.55
C TYR A 480 -0.77 -13.13 -19.40
N PRO A 481 -0.90 -12.51 -18.22
CA PRO A 481 -1.89 -11.45 -18.00
C PRO A 481 -1.26 -10.06 -18.18
N TYR A 482 -0.76 -9.68 -19.37
CA TYR A 482 -0.42 -8.27 -19.71
C TYR A 482 -0.41 -8.03 -21.24
N PRO A 483 -0.65 -6.78 -21.72
CA PRO A 483 -1.01 -6.52 -23.11
C PRO A 483 0.23 -6.31 -23.99
N TYR A 484 0.75 -7.38 -24.59
CA TYR A 484 1.76 -7.28 -25.66
C TYR A 484 1.40 -8.08 -26.92
N SER A 485 0.13 -8.46 -27.07
CA SER A 485 -0.27 -9.42 -28.11
C SER A 485 -0.54 -8.83 -29.50
N ILE A 486 -0.27 -7.55 -29.75
CA ILE A 486 -0.54 -6.93 -31.07
C ILE A 486 0.69 -6.89 -32.00
N LEU A 487 1.91 -7.19 -31.52
CA LEU A 487 3.13 -7.07 -32.34
C LEU A 487 3.73 -8.37 -32.90
N LEU A 488 3.09 -9.53 -32.69
CA LEU A 488 3.61 -10.84 -33.16
C LEU A 488 2.83 -11.49 -34.32
N LEU A 489 1.74 -10.87 -34.79
CA LEU A 489 0.92 -11.39 -35.89
C LEU A 489 1.66 -11.51 -37.25
N PRO A 490 2.67 -10.68 -37.62
CA PRO A 490 3.35 -10.84 -38.90
C PRO A 490 4.43 -11.94 -38.95
N GLN A 491 4.90 -12.46 -37.80
CA GLN A 491 5.98 -13.46 -37.75
C GLN A 491 5.46 -14.90 -37.66
N VAL A 492 4.25 -15.11 -37.14
CA VAL A 492 3.61 -16.44 -37.08
C VAL A 492 3.10 -16.89 -38.46
N TYR A 493 2.71 -15.94 -39.33
CA TYR A 493 2.22 -16.26 -40.68
C TYR A 493 3.30 -16.77 -41.65
N LYS A 494 4.58 -16.46 -41.43
CA LYS A 494 5.71 -16.98 -42.24
C LYS A 494 6.21 -18.35 -41.79
N GLY A 495 5.88 -18.78 -40.56
CA GLY A 495 6.25 -20.10 -40.04
C GLY A 495 5.31 -21.23 -40.45
N LEU A 496 4.03 -20.92 -40.72
CA LEU A 496 3.02 -21.92 -41.07
C LEU A 496 2.96 -22.29 -42.56
N SER A 497 3.62 -21.54 -43.46
CA SER A 497 3.73 -21.91 -44.88
C SER A 497 4.84 -22.91 -45.17
N LEU A 498 5.62 -23.34 -44.16
CA LEU A 498 6.78 -24.23 -44.32
C LEU A 498 6.57 -25.64 -43.72
N LEU A 499 5.36 -25.97 -43.27
CA LEU A 499 5.04 -27.26 -42.64
C LEU A 499 3.98 -28.09 -43.37
N SER A 500 3.65 -27.76 -44.62
CA SER A 500 2.70 -28.52 -45.46
C SER A 500 3.31 -29.14 -46.72
N ALA A 501 4.62 -29.33 -46.80
CA ALA A 501 5.26 -29.99 -47.94
C ALA A 501 6.42 -30.91 -47.53
N SER A 502 6.11 -32.14 -47.13
CA SER A 502 7.05 -33.29 -47.00
C SER A 502 6.18 -34.56 -46.89
N LEU A 503 5.97 -35.37 -47.93
CA LEU A 503 6.82 -36.47 -48.46
C LEU A 503 6.09 -37.10 -49.69
N PRO A 504 6.69 -37.99 -50.51
CA PRO A 504 7.96 -37.91 -51.25
C PRO A 504 7.78 -38.20 -52.76
N GLY A 505 8.71 -37.75 -53.62
CA GLY A 505 8.72 -38.13 -55.04
C GLY A 505 10.07 -37.84 -55.69
N CYS A 506 10.67 -38.87 -56.28
CA CYS A 506 11.92 -38.88 -57.03
C CYS A 506 12.07 -37.69 -58.00
N PHE A 507 13.25 -37.07 -58.04
CA PHE A 507 14.15 -37.05 -59.20
C PHE A 507 15.41 -36.24 -58.87
N SER A 508 16.54 -36.69 -59.42
CA SER A 508 17.85 -36.07 -59.34
C SER A 508 17.89 -34.68 -59.97
N LEU A 509 18.72 -33.79 -59.43
CA LEU A 509 19.74 -33.05 -60.20
C LEU A 509 20.62 -32.21 -59.27
N SER A 510 21.91 -32.27 -59.59
CA SER A 510 23.00 -31.52 -59.00
C SER A 510 22.86 -30.02 -59.20
N LEU A 511 23.47 -29.24 -58.30
CA LEU A 511 24.41 -28.15 -58.63
C LEU A 511 24.88 -27.46 -57.32
N SER A 512 26.16 -27.65 -57.01
CA SER A 512 26.99 -26.66 -56.30
C SER A 512 27.33 -25.55 -57.31
N PRO A 513 27.64 -24.28 -56.94
CA PRO A 513 28.91 -24.00 -56.26
C PRO A 513 28.98 -22.76 -55.31
N ARG A 514 29.95 -22.87 -54.36
CA ARG A 514 30.97 -21.88 -53.95
C ARG A 514 30.59 -20.48 -53.41
N SER A 515 31.05 -20.22 -52.18
CA SER A 515 32.01 -19.14 -51.84
C SER A 515 32.66 -19.54 -50.48
N SER A 516 33.98 -19.75 -50.29
CA SER A 516 35.18 -18.88 -50.34
C SER A 516 34.97 -17.51 -49.71
N SER A 517 35.80 -16.94 -48.83
CA SER A 517 36.93 -17.34 -47.98
C SER A 517 37.52 -16.01 -47.47
N ALA A 518 37.78 -15.86 -46.17
CA ALA A 518 38.80 -15.00 -45.54
C ALA A 518 38.52 -14.96 -44.02
N GLY A 519 39.39 -15.30 -43.07
CA GLY A 519 40.82 -15.57 -43.09
C GLY A 519 41.59 -14.51 -42.31
N CYS A 520 41.92 -14.75 -41.02
CA CYS A 520 43.19 -14.38 -40.36
C CYS A 520 43.24 -14.92 -38.90
N LYS A 521 43.93 -16.06 -38.68
CA LYS A 521 45.27 -16.24 -38.01
C LYS A 521 45.31 -15.85 -36.52
N LYS A 522 45.30 -16.82 -35.60
CA LYS A 522 46.40 -17.68 -35.06
C LYS A 522 47.49 -16.94 -34.26
N ARG A 523 47.63 -17.32 -32.98
CA ARG A 523 48.92 -17.61 -32.32
C ARG A 523 48.72 -18.68 -31.23
N GLU A 524 49.33 -19.84 -31.46
CA GLU A 524 49.71 -20.85 -30.46
C GLU A 524 51.22 -20.74 -30.23
N ASN A 525 51.68 -21.11 -29.04
CA ASN A 525 52.86 -21.97 -28.80
C ASN A 525 52.97 -22.26 -27.27
N THR A 526 52.72 -23.50 -26.83
CA THR A 526 53.67 -24.57 -26.42
C THR A 526 54.38 -24.30 -25.07
N LEU A 527 53.99 -24.96 -23.97
CA LEU A 527 54.43 -26.29 -23.44
C LEU A 527 55.88 -26.30 -22.91
N VAL A 528 56.08 -26.78 -21.66
CA VAL A 528 56.90 -27.98 -21.32
C VAL A 528 57.07 -28.18 -19.79
N SER A 529 56.74 -29.42 -19.36
CA SER A 529 57.24 -30.32 -18.29
C SER A 529 57.21 -30.01 -16.77
N GLU A 530 56.56 -30.95 -16.08
CA GLU A 530 56.70 -31.47 -14.70
C GLU A 530 58.11 -32.10 -14.42
N PRO A 531 58.55 -32.41 -13.16
CA PRO A 531 57.94 -33.49 -12.36
C PRO A 531 57.95 -33.41 -10.80
N ALA A 532 56.97 -34.12 -10.22
CA ALA A 532 56.96 -35.01 -9.04
C ALA A 532 57.74 -34.72 -7.73
N ASN A 533 56.93 -34.53 -6.66
CA ASN A 533 56.86 -35.31 -5.41
C ASN A 533 57.92 -35.13 -4.29
N THR A 534 57.47 -34.59 -3.14
CA THR A 534 57.83 -35.05 -1.77
C THR A 534 56.88 -34.42 -0.72
N GLN A 535 56.26 -35.29 0.08
CA GLN A 535 55.39 -35.04 1.26
C GLN A 535 56.23 -35.05 2.57
N PRO A 536 55.68 -34.96 3.81
CA PRO A 536 54.60 -34.11 4.39
C PRO A 536 54.95 -33.57 5.82
N ARG A 537 53.97 -32.95 6.52
CA ARG A 537 53.78 -32.64 7.99
C ARG A 537 53.62 -31.12 8.24
N HIS A 538 52.78 -30.58 9.14
CA HIS A 538 51.80 -31.04 10.12
C HIS A 538 50.95 -29.82 10.57
N SER A 539 49.66 -30.01 10.90
CA SER A 539 48.94 -29.49 12.11
C SER A 539 47.41 -29.50 11.85
N HIS A 540 46.72 -30.55 12.27
CA HIS A 540 45.92 -30.65 13.51
C HIS A 540 44.58 -29.90 13.52
N ARG A 541 43.51 -30.63 13.16
CA ARG A 541 42.15 -30.45 13.68
C ARG A 541 41.55 -31.84 13.95
N ARG A 542 41.17 -32.11 15.20
CA ARG A 542 40.46 -33.33 15.64
C ARG A 542 38.95 -33.06 15.64
N GLU A 543 38.21 -33.88 14.92
CA GLU A 543 36.77 -34.14 15.12
C GLU A 543 36.61 -35.42 15.95
N LYS A 544 35.55 -35.50 16.77
CA LYS A 544 34.79 -36.73 17.08
C LYS A 544 33.58 -36.48 17.99
N LYS A 545 32.43 -37.02 17.58
CA LYS A 545 31.29 -37.66 18.32
C LYS A 545 30.01 -37.41 17.48
N LEU A 546 29.35 -38.37 16.82
CA LEU A 546 28.84 -39.71 17.16
C LEU A 546 27.81 -39.72 18.30
N THR A 547 26.55 -40.07 18.00
CA THR A 547 25.77 -41.15 18.64
C THR A 547 24.39 -41.35 17.99
N THR A 548 24.05 -42.61 17.73
CA THR A 548 22.74 -43.18 17.35
C THR A 548 22.17 -44.03 18.50
N ALA A 549 20.89 -44.40 18.39
CA ALA A 549 19.93 -44.77 19.44
C ALA A 549 19.79 -46.28 19.81
N GLY A 550 18.95 -46.54 20.84
CA GLY A 550 18.31 -47.81 21.27
C GLY A 550 18.53 -48.10 22.78
N THR A 551 17.59 -48.48 23.66
CA THR A 551 16.30 -49.23 23.58
C THR A 551 15.52 -49.21 24.93
N HIS A 552 14.18 -49.40 24.88
CA HIS A 552 13.21 -50.03 25.85
C HIS A 552 13.01 -49.44 27.29
N THR A 553 11.86 -49.42 28.01
CA THR A 553 10.52 -50.09 27.96
C THR A 553 9.52 -49.45 28.99
N THR A 554 8.23 -49.40 28.62
CA THR A 554 6.95 -49.60 29.38
C THR A 554 6.45 -48.78 30.60
N THR A 555 5.16 -48.38 30.45
CA THR A 555 3.96 -48.43 31.36
C THR A 555 3.48 -47.25 32.23
N THR A 556 2.15 -47.04 32.11
CA THR A 556 1.10 -46.54 33.04
C THR A 556 0.79 -45.03 33.21
N THR A 557 -0.46 -44.69 32.85
CA THR A 557 -1.31 -43.52 33.20
C THR A 557 -1.94 -43.67 34.60
N PRO A 558 -2.84 -42.77 35.11
CA PRO A 558 -2.87 -41.30 35.22
C PRO A 558 -3.21 -40.82 36.67
N GLY A 559 -3.21 -39.51 36.99
CA GLY A 559 -3.83 -39.04 38.26
C GLY A 559 -3.63 -37.59 38.71
N LEU A 560 -4.68 -36.78 38.53
CA LEU A 560 -5.39 -35.89 39.48
C LEU A 560 -4.67 -34.94 40.50
N ALA A 561 -5.35 -33.79 40.65
CA ALA A 561 -5.45 -32.84 41.80
C ALA A 561 -4.40 -31.71 41.88
N ARG A 562 -4.78 -30.45 41.61
CA ARG A 562 -5.43 -29.45 42.52
C ARG A 562 -4.57 -29.10 43.75
N SER A 563 -4.07 -27.86 43.80
CA SER A 563 -4.39 -26.87 44.85
C SER A 563 -3.58 -25.60 44.66
N SER A 564 -4.26 -24.46 44.81
CA SER A 564 -3.74 -23.09 44.88
C SER A 564 -3.76 -22.64 46.37
N PRO A 565 -3.54 -21.36 46.72
CA PRO A 565 -2.34 -20.83 47.35
C PRO A 565 -2.56 -20.32 48.79
N SER A 566 -1.50 -19.92 49.49
CA SER A 566 -1.57 -19.04 50.67
C SER A 566 -0.30 -18.19 50.71
N ASP A 567 -0.42 -16.88 50.48
CA ASP A 567 -0.55 -15.82 51.50
C ASP A 567 0.66 -15.74 52.45
N THR A 568 1.39 -14.62 52.36
CA THR A 568 1.67 -13.68 53.47
C THR A 568 2.80 -12.70 53.10
N SER A 569 2.45 -11.41 53.01
CA SER A 569 3.29 -10.28 53.44
C SER A 569 3.07 -10.09 54.98
N PRO A 570 3.76 -9.21 55.75
CA PRO A 570 4.41 -7.96 55.35
C PRO A 570 5.66 -7.51 56.18
N SER A 571 6.06 -6.26 55.94
CA SER A 571 6.67 -5.28 56.87
C SER A 571 8.17 -4.97 56.81
N ASP A 572 8.43 -3.75 56.33
CA ASP A 572 9.27 -2.69 56.92
C ASP A 572 10.52 -3.04 57.74
N SER A 573 11.66 -2.46 57.35
CA SER A 573 12.20 -1.31 58.09
C SER A 573 13.51 -0.74 57.50
N ARG A 574 13.65 0.55 57.74
CA ARG A 574 14.69 1.50 57.36
C ARG A 574 16.08 1.11 57.87
N HIS A 575 17.14 1.45 57.14
CA HIS A 575 18.33 2.19 57.63
C HIS A 575 19.34 2.41 56.48
N GLY A 576 19.58 3.67 56.11
CA GLY A 576 20.93 4.12 55.70
C GLY A 576 21.66 4.67 56.93
N PRO A 577 22.86 5.27 56.84
CA PRO A 577 23.62 5.64 55.64
C PRO A 577 25.13 5.27 55.72
N GLN A 578 25.88 5.40 54.61
CA GLN A 578 27.16 6.13 54.59
C GLN A 578 27.77 6.22 53.18
N ALA A 579 28.50 7.32 52.99
CA ALA A 579 28.93 7.89 51.74
C ALA A 579 30.27 7.33 51.25
N HIS A 580 30.48 7.36 49.93
CA HIS A 580 31.80 7.61 49.36
C HIS A 580 31.69 8.47 48.08
N GLN A 581 32.37 9.61 48.12
CA GLN A 581 32.60 10.52 47.00
C GLN A 581 33.58 9.92 45.98
N GLN A 582 33.30 10.17 44.70
CA GLN A 582 34.20 10.53 43.58
C GLN A 582 33.32 10.39 42.32
N GLY A 583 33.08 11.42 41.50
CA GLY A 583 34.01 12.21 40.73
C GLY A 583 33.29 12.52 39.41
N THR A 584 33.25 13.79 39.07
CA THR A 584 32.44 14.45 38.04
C THR A 584 32.76 14.06 36.60
N HIS A 585 31.74 13.88 35.75
CA HIS A 585 31.73 14.37 34.36
C HIS A 585 30.29 14.74 33.95
N ARG A 586 30.01 16.04 33.86
CA ARG A 586 28.79 16.61 33.28
C ARG A 586 28.93 16.61 31.75
N LEU A 587 28.01 15.98 31.06
CA LEU A 587 27.68 16.29 29.66
C LEU A 587 26.34 17.01 29.66
N GLY A 588 26.37 18.29 29.29
CA GLY A 588 25.21 19.15 29.24
C GLY A 588 24.27 18.74 28.12
N THR A 589 23.02 18.45 28.47
CA THR A 589 21.89 18.40 27.56
C THR A 589 21.54 19.83 27.14
N VAL A 590 21.82 20.18 25.89
CA VAL A 590 21.30 21.40 25.26
C VAL A 590 19.87 21.07 24.81
N SER A 591 18.89 21.60 25.55
CA SER A 591 17.49 21.67 25.11
C SER A 591 17.39 22.75 24.05
N LEU A 592 17.22 22.36 22.78
CA LEU A 592 16.82 23.27 21.71
C LEU A 592 15.29 23.34 21.67
N SER A 593 14.73 24.35 22.32
CA SER A 593 13.33 24.73 22.14
C SER A 593 13.15 25.38 20.76
N LEU A 594 12.51 24.68 19.82
CA LEU A 594 12.04 25.30 18.58
C LEU A 594 10.86 26.25 18.90
N PRO A 595 10.80 27.46 18.31
CA PRO A 595 9.69 28.37 18.56
C PRO A 595 8.40 27.85 17.88
N PRO A 596 7.22 28.03 18.50
CA PRO A 596 5.96 27.72 17.85
C PRO A 596 5.74 28.64 16.65
N ILE A 597 5.26 28.06 15.54
CA ILE A 597 4.84 28.79 14.34
C ILE A 597 3.65 29.68 14.70
N ARG A 598 3.86 31.00 14.72
CA ARG A 598 2.76 31.98 14.80
C ARG A 598 2.23 32.22 13.39
N PHE A 599 1.02 31.73 13.11
CA PHE A 599 0.29 32.12 11.91
C PHE A 599 -0.16 33.59 12.03
N LEU A 600 0.20 34.42 11.06
CA LEU A 600 -0.34 35.76 10.89
C LEU A 600 -1.79 35.63 10.41
N ALA A 601 -2.71 36.24 11.15
CA ALA A 601 -4.12 36.30 10.78
C ALA A 601 -4.29 37.05 9.44
N SER A 602 -4.98 36.42 8.48
CA SER A 602 -5.48 37.12 7.29
C SER A 602 -6.54 38.16 7.68
N PRO A 603 -6.60 39.31 6.98
CA PRO A 603 -7.54 40.38 7.29
C PRO A 603 -8.98 40.01 6.89
N ALA A 604 -9.94 40.47 7.69
CA ALA A 604 -11.38 40.28 7.50
C ALA A 604 -11.88 40.80 6.13
N PRO A 605 -12.92 40.17 5.54
CA PRO A 605 -13.51 40.65 4.30
C PRO A 605 -14.29 41.95 4.53
N VAL A 606 -14.05 42.91 3.63
CA VAL A 606 -14.74 44.19 3.53
C VAL A 606 -16.19 43.94 3.07
N GLU A 607 -17.15 44.40 3.86
CA GLU A 607 -18.55 44.53 3.46
C GLU A 607 -18.64 45.47 2.25
N SER A 608 -19.28 45.02 1.17
CA SER A 608 -19.78 45.91 0.12
C SER A 608 -21.31 45.88 0.16
N GLY A 609 -21.87 47.00 0.62
CA GLY A 609 -23.26 47.34 0.38
C GLY A 609 -23.42 47.88 -1.05
N VAL A 610 -24.34 47.28 -1.80
CA VAL A 610 -25.57 47.83 -2.41
C VAL A 610 -26.18 46.71 -3.24
#